data_AF-A0A7Z9UB48-F1
#
_entry.id   AF-A0A7Z9UB48-F1
#
_cell.length_a   1.000
_cell.length_b   1.000
_cell.length_c   1.000
_cell.angle_alpha   90.00
_cell.angle_beta   90.00
_cell.angle_gamma   90.00
#
_symmetry.space_group_name_H-M   'P 1'
#
loop_
_entity.id
_entity.type
_entity.pdbx_description
1 polymer ?
#
loop_
_entity_poly.entity_id
_entity_poly.type
_entity_poly.pdbx_seq_one_letter_code
_entity_poly.pdbx_strand_id
1 'polypeptide(L)'
;MPSNTTSVGASTAVLEYDILTGERHSRQPYDRAITGIGLAGSAAIGDTELEVFVDTVLVGTFFNTSLGFPNKDDMIDQEAIGVPAGAQLQALVRDAPASNPINIRIDALRV
;
A
#
# COMPACT_ATOMS: atom_id res chain seq x y z
N MET A 1 -7.52 15.20 1.89
CA MET A 1 -6.42 14.57 2.66
C MET A 1 -5.32 14.23 1.67
N PRO A 2 -4.03 14.30 2.03
CA PRO A 2 -2.97 13.91 1.10
C PRO A 2 -3.04 12.39 0.89
N SER A 3 -3.43 12.00 -0.32
CA SER A 3 -3.42 10.61 -0.78
C SER A 3 -2.15 10.39 -1.59
N ASN A 4 -1.35 9.39 -1.23
CA ASN A 4 -0.18 9.00 -2.02
C ASN A 4 -0.51 7.76 -2.82
N THR A 5 -0.14 7.75 -4.10
CA THR A 5 -0.34 6.60 -4.99
C THR A 5 0.99 6.23 -5.62
N THR A 6 1.33 4.95 -5.52
CA THR A 6 2.56 4.37 -6.05
C THR A 6 2.22 3.24 -7.00
N SER A 7 2.92 3.18 -8.13
CA SER A 7 2.74 2.17 -9.16
C SER A 7 4.05 1.41 -9.35
N VAL A 8 3.99 0.09 -9.30
CA VAL A 8 5.13 -0.78 -9.58
C VAL A 8 4.75 -1.76 -10.70
N GLY A 9 5.66 -1.97 -11.66
CA GLY A 9 5.43 -2.91 -12.75
C GLY A 9 5.34 -4.35 -12.24
N ALA A 10 4.53 -5.20 -12.88
CA ALA A 10 4.37 -6.60 -12.48
C ALA A 10 5.71 -7.37 -12.43
N SER A 11 6.60 -7.08 -13.39
CA SER A 11 7.92 -7.70 -13.46
C SER A 11 8.85 -7.35 -12.29
N THR A 12 8.57 -6.26 -11.58
CA THR A 12 9.35 -5.78 -10.43
C THR A 12 8.69 -6.11 -9.10
N ALA A 13 7.36 -6.26 -9.07
CA ALA A 13 6.59 -6.65 -7.90
C ALA A 13 6.69 -8.17 -7.64
N VAL A 14 7.92 -8.65 -7.42
CA VAL A 14 8.17 -10.04 -7.03
C VAL A 14 7.81 -10.26 -5.56
N LEU A 15 7.67 -11.52 -5.15
CA LEU A 15 7.49 -11.89 -3.74
C LEU A 15 8.47 -11.17 -2.81
N GLU A 16 7.97 -10.70 -1.67
CA GLU A 16 8.69 -9.93 -0.64
C GLU A 16 9.24 -8.57 -1.10
N TYR A 17 8.93 -8.13 -2.33
CA TYR A 17 9.30 -6.80 -2.79
C TYR A 17 8.49 -5.73 -2.05
N ASP A 18 9.18 -4.71 -1.52
CA ASP A 18 8.53 -3.55 -0.91
C ASP A 18 8.20 -2.49 -1.95
N ILE A 19 6.91 -2.34 -2.24
CA ILE A 19 6.37 -1.39 -3.24
C ILE A 19 6.62 0.06 -2.83
N LEU A 20 6.82 0.33 -1.54
CA LEU A 20 7.10 1.67 -1.01
C LEU A 20 8.60 1.99 -1.00
N THR A 21 9.45 1.12 -1.54
CA THR A 21 10.89 1.35 -1.60
C THR A 21 11.21 2.63 -2.39
N GLY A 22 11.92 3.57 -1.76
CA GLY A 22 12.33 4.83 -2.37
C GLY A 22 11.25 5.92 -2.36
N GLU A 23 10.05 5.60 -1.88
CA GLU A 23 8.96 6.58 -1.79
C GLU A 23 9.14 7.51 -0.58
N ARG A 24 8.95 8.82 -0.78
CA ARG A 24 9.08 9.82 0.30
C ARG A 24 8.04 9.66 1.41
N HIS A 25 6.93 8.99 1.13
CA HIS A 25 5.89 8.74 2.11
C HIS A 25 6.11 7.43 2.88
N SER A 26 7.07 6.58 2.49
CA SER A 26 7.49 5.42 3.29
C SER A 26 7.96 5.87 4.69
N ARG A 27 8.72 6.97 4.76
CA ARG A 27 9.26 7.50 6.01
C ARG A 27 9.13 9.01 6.10
N GLN A 28 8.47 9.51 7.13
CA GLN A 28 8.26 10.95 7.34
C GLN A 28 8.62 11.35 8.77
N PRO A 29 9.07 12.61 9.00
CA PRO A 29 9.58 13.07 10.30
C PRO A 29 8.49 13.51 11.27
N TYR A 30 7.21 13.22 10.99
CA TYR A 30 6.06 13.61 11.80
C TYR A 30 5.12 12.41 12.00
N ASP A 31 4.32 12.45 13.06
CA ASP A 31 3.32 11.43 13.37
C ASP A 31 2.19 11.44 12.36
N ARG A 32 1.71 10.24 12.03
CA ARG A 32 0.70 10.03 11.00
C ARG A 32 -0.31 8.98 11.45
N ALA A 33 -1.50 9.02 10.88
CA ALA A 33 -2.50 7.98 11.03
C ALA A 33 -2.93 7.52 9.64
N ILE A 34 -2.78 6.22 9.35
CA ILE A 34 -3.33 5.65 8.13
C ILE A 34 -4.83 5.52 8.30
N THR A 35 -5.58 6.16 7.41
CA THR A 35 -7.04 6.16 7.42
C THR A 35 -7.63 5.28 6.33
N GLY A 36 -6.84 4.90 5.33
CA GLY A 36 -7.29 4.00 4.29
C GLY A 36 -6.15 3.47 3.44
N ILE A 37 -6.31 2.24 2.96
CA ILE A 37 -5.39 1.59 2.02
C ILE A 37 -6.23 0.99 0.88
N GLY A 38 -5.85 1.29 -0.36
CA GLY A 38 -6.47 0.73 -1.56
C GLY A 38 -5.42 0.05 -2.43
N LEU A 39 -5.80 -1.09 -3.01
CA LEU A 39 -4.96 -1.87 -3.90
C LEU A 39 -5.73 -2.17 -5.18
N ALA A 40 -5.13 -1.85 -6.33
CA ALA A 40 -5.72 -2.18 -7.63
C ALA A 40 -4.64 -2.49 -8.66
N GLY A 41 -5.00 -3.23 -9.71
CA GLY A 41 -4.07 -3.62 -10.76
C GLY A 41 -4.09 -5.12 -11.01
N SER A 42 -2.97 -5.63 -11.53
CA SER A 42 -2.82 -7.04 -11.92
C SER A 42 -3.79 -7.52 -13.02
N ALA A 43 -3.86 -8.84 -13.23
CA ALA A 43 -4.62 -9.49 -14.29
C ALA A 43 -6.07 -9.78 -13.88
N ALA A 44 -6.31 -10.13 -12.62
CA ALA A 44 -7.62 -10.45 -12.08
C ALA A 44 -7.81 -9.88 -10.67
N ILE A 45 -9.04 -9.56 -10.30
CA ILE A 45 -9.37 -9.09 -8.95
C ILE A 45 -9.13 -10.24 -7.95
N GLY A 46 -8.44 -9.95 -6.86
CA GLY A 46 -8.10 -10.91 -5.79
C GLY A 46 -6.91 -11.82 -6.10
N ASP A 47 -6.15 -11.56 -7.17
CA ASP A 47 -4.97 -12.35 -7.55
C ASP A 47 -3.64 -11.80 -7.00
N THR A 48 -3.67 -10.63 -6.36
CA THR A 48 -2.49 -9.97 -5.82
C THR A 48 -2.74 -9.60 -4.38
N GLU A 49 -1.78 -9.93 -3.51
CA GLU A 49 -1.86 -9.74 -2.07
C GLU A 49 -0.65 -8.94 -1.59
N LEU A 50 -0.91 -7.91 -0.79
CA LEU A 50 0.11 -7.12 -0.10
C LEU A 50 -0.06 -7.21 1.41
N GLU A 51 1.05 -7.37 2.11
CA GLU A 51 1.13 -7.18 3.55
C GLU A 51 1.71 -5.80 3.86
N VAL A 52 0.97 -4.98 4.60
CA VAL A 52 1.42 -3.65 4.99
C VAL A 52 1.97 -3.69 6.41
N PHE A 53 3.17 -3.15 6.60
CA PHE A 53 3.85 -3.08 7.88
C PHE A 53 4.14 -1.64 8.30
N VAL A 54 4.10 -1.42 9.61
CA VAL A 54 4.69 -0.25 10.27
C VAL A 54 5.87 -0.76 11.07
N ASP A 55 7.07 -0.42 10.64
CA ASP A 55 8.33 -1.04 11.05
C ASP A 55 8.26 -2.57 10.93
N THR A 56 8.05 -3.28 12.05
CA THR A 56 7.94 -4.75 12.09
C THR A 56 6.54 -5.25 12.40
N VAL A 57 5.57 -4.35 12.63
CA VAL A 57 4.21 -4.71 13.00
C VAL A 57 3.36 -4.84 11.75
N LEU A 58 2.79 -6.02 11.52
CA LEU A 58 1.80 -6.24 10.47
C LEU A 58 0.54 -5.43 10.79
N VAL A 59 0.23 -4.50 9.90
CA VAL A 59 -0.99 -3.68 9.94
C VAL A 59 -2.16 -4.46 9.41
N GLY A 60 -1.95 -5.15 8.29
CA GLY A 60 -2.97 -5.95 7.65
C GLY A 60 -2.55 -6.43 6.27
N THR A 61 -3.41 -7.28 5.73
CA THR A 61 -3.26 -7.89 4.42
C THR A 61 -4.33 -7.34 3.49
N PHE A 62 -3.93 -6.94 2.29
CA PHE A 62 -4.79 -6.27 1.32
C PHE A 62 -4.73 -6.98 -0.01
N PHE A 63 -5.90 -7.15 -0.63
CA PHE A 63 -6.04 -7.77 -1.94
C PHE A 63 -6.45 -6.72 -2.96
N ASN A 64 -6.06 -6.91 -4.22
CA ASN A 64 -6.49 -6.01 -5.28
C ASN A 64 -8.00 -6.16 -5.49
N THR A 65 -8.75 -5.08 -5.25
CA THR A 65 -10.23 -5.07 -5.34
C THR A 65 -10.72 -4.63 -6.72
N SER A 66 -9.86 -3.99 -7.50
CA SER A 66 -10.16 -3.52 -8.85
C SER A 66 -8.98 -3.65 -9.79
N LEU A 67 -9.26 -3.55 -11.09
CA LEU A 67 -8.25 -3.47 -12.14
C LEU A 67 -7.93 -2.01 -12.42
N GLY A 68 -6.66 -1.70 -12.73
CA GLY A 68 -6.21 -0.34 -12.99
C GLY A 68 -5.73 0.36 -11.72
N PHE A 69 -6.22 1.58 -11.47
CA PHE A 69 -5.77 2.43 -10.35
C PHE A 69 -6.83 2.54 -9.26
N PRO A 70 -6.44 2.46 -7.98
CA PRO A 70 -7.40 2.56 -6.88
C PRO A 70 -7.92 4.00 -6.75
N ASN A 71 -9.23 4.13 -6.78
CA ASN A 71 -9.95 5.37 -6.47
C ASN A 71 -10.42 5.35 -5.00
N LYS A 72 -11.25 6.31 -4.60
CA LYS A 72 -11.73 6.40 -3.21
C LYS A 72 -12.65 5.25 -2.81
N ASP A 73 -13.39 4.70 -3.76
CA ASP A 73 -14.35 3.61 -3.55
C ASP A 73 -13.64 2.25 -3.40
N ASP A 74 -12.38 2.15 -3.85
CA ASP A 74 -11.52 0.97 -3.70
C ASP A 74 -10.76 0.94 -2.36
N MET A 75 -10.89 1.98 -1.54
CA MET A 75 -10.17 2.11 -0.27
C MET A 75 -10.82 1.26 0.82
N ILE A 76 -10.00 0.51 1.55
CA ILE A 76 -10.41 -0.14 2.79
C ILE A 76 -10.07 0.82 3.93
N ASP A 77 -11.12 1.36 4.55
CA ASP A 77 -11.02 2.27 5.69
C ASP A 77 -10.30 1.59 6.85
N GLN A 78 -9.38 2.33 7.47
CA GLN A 78 -8.62 1.91 8.64
C GLN A 78 -9.03 2.75 9.84
N GLU A 79 -9.00 2.16 11.04
CA GLU A 79 -9.29 2.85 12.31
C GLU A 79 -8.16 3.81 12.75
N ALA A 80 -7.67 4.65 11.83
CA ALA A 80 -6.62 5.63 12.06
C ALA A 80 -5.35 5.00 12.69
N ILE A 81 -4.74 4.05 11.97
CA ILE A 81 -3.59 3.29 12.46
C ILE A 81 -2.40 4.22 12.65
N GLY A 82 -1.96 4.36 13.90
CA GLY A 82 -0.88 5.25 14.29
C GLY A 82 0.47 4.82 13.72
N VAL A 83 1.13 5.75 13.03
CA VAL A 83 2.47 5.62 12.46
C VAL A 83 3.34 6.71 13.09
N PRO A 84 4.20 6.36 14.05
CA PRO A 84 5.09 7.32 14.71
C PRO A 84 6.03 8.03 13.72
N ALA A 85 6.46 9.22 14.09
CA ALA A 85 7.48 9.96 13.37
C ALA A 85 8.75 9.10 13.18
N GLY A 86 9.20 9.00 11.94
CA GLY A 86 10.39 8.23 11.57
C GLY A 86 10.18 6.72 11.43
N ALA A 87 9.00 6.19 11.74
CA ALA A 87 8.64 4.79 11.47
C ALA A 87 8.57 4.55 9.95
N GLN A 88 9.01 3.37 9.53
CA GLN A 88 9.02 2.95 8.14
C GLN A 88 7.70 2.25 7.79
N LEU A 89 7.04 2.73 6.74
CA LEU A 89 5.95 2.02 6.09
C LEU A 89 6.51 1.13 4.99
N GLN A 90 6.07 -0.13 5.01
CA GLN A 90 6.43 -1.11 3.99
C GLN A 90 5.16 -1.76 3.46
N ALA A 91 5.12 -2.04 2.16
CA ALA A 91 4.05 -2.82 1.55
C ALA A 91 4.69 -3.96 0.77
N LEU A 92 4.77 -5.12 1.42
CA LEU A 92 5.45 -6.30 0.89
C LEU A 92 4.48 -7.12 0.03
N VAL A 93 4.96 -7.55 -1.14
CA VAL A 93 4.19 -8.44 -2.01
C VAL A 93 4.15 -9.85 -1.44
N ARG A 94 2.95 -10.34 -1.15
CA ARG A 94 2.71 -11.71 -0.69
C ARG A 94 2.27 -12.64 -1.81
N ASP A 95 1.46 -12.13 -2.72
CA ASP A 95 1.16 -12.77 -4.00
C ASP A 95 1.39 -11.78 -5.13
N ALA A 96 2.14 -12.18 -6.15
CA ALA A 96 2.70 -11.28 -7.15
C ALA A 96 1.71 -11.06 -8.31
N PRO A 97 1.59 -9.83 -8.82
CA PRO A 97 0.73 -9.54 -9.95
C PRO A 97 1.18 -10.28 -11.21
N ALA A 98 0.21 -10.82 -11.96
CA ALA A 98 0.52 -11.71 -13.08
C ALA A 98 0.95 -10.98 -14.36
N SER A 99 0.24 -9.92 -14.76
CA SER A 99 0.47 -9.27 -16.07
C SER A 99 0.50 -7.75 -16.06
N ASN A 100 -0.21 -7.10 -15.14
CA ASN A 100 -0.36 -5.64 -15.14
C ASN A 100 0.29 -5.04 -13.89
N PRO A 101 0.70 -3.75 -13.95
CA PRO A 101 1.22 -3.06 -12.77
C PRO A 101 0.29 -3.17 -11.56
N ILE A 102 0.90 -3.16 -10.38
CA ILE A 102 0.19 -3.08 -9.11
C ILE A 102 0.27 -1.65 -8.59
N ASN A 103 -0.87 -1.13 -8.18
CA ASN A 103 -1.05 0.24 -7.74
C ASN A 103 -1.58 0.26 -6.32
N ILE A 104 -0.82 0.86 -5.42
CA ILE A 104 -1.22 1.07 -4.03
C ILE A 104 -1.54 2.54 -3.81
N ARG A 105 -2.63 2.79 -3.08
CA ARG A 105 -2.98 4.11 -2.57
C ARG A 105 -3.07 4.08 -1.05
N ILE A 106 -2.41 5.03 -0.41
CA ILE A 106 -2.42 5.19 1.04
C ILE A 106 -2.90 6.59 1.37
N ASP A 107 -4.00 6.64 2.11
CA ASP A 107 -4.53 7.87 2.68
C ASP A 107 -4.04 7.96 4.13
N ALA A 108 -3.24 9.01 4.41
CA ALA A 108 -2.69 9.25 5.73
C ALA A 108 -2.98 10.68 6.20
N LEU A 109 -3.41 10.81 7.45
CA LEU A 109 -3.58 12.08 8.15
C LEU A 109 -2.33 12.39 8.96
N ARG A 110 -1.85 13.63 8.91
CA ARG A 110 -0.86 14.11 9.89
C ARG A 110 -1.57 14.34 11.23
N VAL A 111 -1.04 13.75 12.29
CA VAL A 111 -1.55 13.89 13.67
C VAL A 111 -0.76 14.98 14.40
#